data_AF-A0A949RSZ5-F1
#
_entry.id   AF-A0A949RSZ5-F1
#
_cell.length_a   1.000
_cell.length_b   1.000
_cell.length_c   1.000
_cell.angle_alpha   90.00
_cell.angle_beta   90.00
_cell.angle_gamma   90.00
#
_symmetry.space_group_name_H-M   'P 1'
#
loop_
_entity.id
_entity.type
_entity.pdbx_description
1 polymer ?
#
loop_
_entity_poly.entity_id
_entity_poly.type
_entity_poly.pdbx_seq_one_letter_code
_entity_poly.pdbx_strand_id
1 'polypeptide(L)'
;MLVCGCATLLFGEAPCRLCHEEIARNFALTGMGRSISVSGTDTRGEYYHRGSNRHYRVANGRLRRHQIDGLGHEVNVEEKSIDLFIGSGNHARTPVHRSAGGMLELPLTWYASDKGGYWAMSPGYDRPDHLDFRREVTAECVFCHSASPEPAPIDCSRCHGPSAAHLEKPGRGTILNPAGLDAARQIEICLQCHLETASSGLTDSIRRIGRGVFSFRPGEPLGGYKLYFDRAVPSPDMDINHAGYGFLQSPCYRKSAGKLTCTTCHNPHRRGVDHRSSCQGCHHTAHARAASDCVSCHMPRRRTRDAVHVVMTDHRVTRRPPEGDPLAPRREPTERYSGALVRFYPPGPESPEDSLYLASAQVREGNNPVAGMEMLRRAIRSLKPRDSVWYWDLAEALRRGGDMSGARKAYRDALSRDPDSTKILTGLADLLLREGNSGEAEKLLRRAVKADPRFPAALNLLAVIRGSQGRIDEALGLLRASLQARQDLPSTWINLGVAYEHKGQRQAAEESYREAIRLQPDSSEARRRLSALH
;
A
#
# COMPACT_ATOMS: atom_id res chain seq x y z
N MET A 1 -14.96 -19.04 42.49
CA MET A 1 -13.67 -19.66 42.12
C MET A 1 -13.96 -20.89 41.26
N LEU A 2 -13.71 -20.79 39.96
CA LEU A 2 -13.42 -21.93 39.09
C LEU A 2 -12.70 -21.35 37.87
N VAL A 3 -11.38 -21.39 37.97
CA VAL A 3 -10.41 -21.02 36.95
C VAL A 3 -10.45 -22.11 35.89
N CYS A 4 -10.76 -21.76 34.64
CA CYS A 4 -10.56 -22.67 33.51
C CYS A 4 -9.68 -21.99 32.45
N GLY A 5 -8.43 -22.47 32.41
CA GLY A 5 -7.57 -22.64 31.24
C GLY A 5 -7.60 -21.59 30.13
N CYS A 6 -6.60 -20.73 30.13
CA CYS A 6 -6.23 -19.83 29.06
C CYS A 6 -5.88 -20.61 27.77
N ALA A 7 -6.67 -20.40 26.72
CA ALA A 7 -6.30 -20.67 25.33
C ALA A 7 -6.70 -19.44 24.49
N THR A 8 -5.70 -18.60 24.22
CA THR A 8 -5.57 -17.63 23.12
C THR A 8 -6.88 -17.22 22.40
N LEU A 9 -7.60 -16.27 23.00
CA LEU A 9 -8.63 -15.47 22.31
C LEU A 9 -7.93 -14.49 21.35
N LEU A 10 -7.72 -14.91 20.10
CA LEU A 10 -7.25 -14.02 19.04
C LEU A 10 -8.44 -13.31 18.37
N PHE A 11 -8.61 -12.04 18.76
CA PHE A 11 -9.12 -10.85 18.06
C PHE A 11 -10.36 -10.95 17.11
N GLY A 12 -11.34 -10.07 17.36
CA GLY A 12 -12.32 -9.57 16.38
C GLY A 12 -13.70 -10.25 16.39
N GLU A 13 -13.76 -11.57 16.16
CA GLU A 13 -15.04 -12.28 15.99
C GLU A 13 -15.64 -12.84 17.28
N ALA A 14 -14.82 -13.02 18.32
CA ALA A 14 -15.19 -13.72 19.54
C ALA A 14 -16.50 -13.20 20.19
N PRO A 15 -16.78 -11.88 20.26
CA PRO A 15 -18.01 -11.39 20.90
C PRO A 15 -19.26 -11.67 20.07
N CYS A 16 -19.20 -11.48 18.75
CA CYS A 16 -20.38 -11.65 17.88
C CYS A 16 -20.77 -13.12 17.76
N ARG A 17 -19.79 -14.03 17.70
CA ARG A 17 -20.03 -15.47 17.58
C ARG A 17 -20.82 -16.07 18.74
N LEU A 18 -20.75 -15.49 19.94
CA LEU A 18 -21.51 -15.97 21.11
C LEU A 18 -23.03 -15.90 20.92
N CYS A 19 -23.51 -14.90 20.16
CA CYS A 19 -24.94 -14.70 19.89
C CYS A 19 -25.32 -15.01 18.43
N HIS A 20 -24.34 -14.97 17.52
CA HIS A 20 -24.53 -15.11 16.07
C HIS A 20 -23.64 -16.20 15.49
N GLU A 21 -23.67 -17.40 16.11
CA GLU A 21 -22.69 -18.46 15.84
C GLU A 21 -22.65 -18.89 14.37
N GLU A 22 -23.81 -19.13 13.75
CA GLU A 22 -23.89 -19.62 12.37
C GLU A 22 -23.28 -18.62 11.38
N ILE A 23 -23.71 -17.36 11.43
CA ILE A 23 -23.25 -16.32 10.49
C ILE A 23 -21.77 -15.99 10.73
N ALA A 24 -21.30 -15.96 11.98
CA ALA A 24 -19.89 -15.76 12.31
C ALA A 24 -19.02 -16.90 11.76
N ARG A 25 -19.46 -18.16 11.95
CA ARG A 25 -18.75 -19.33 11.43
C ARG A 25 -18.68 -19.31 9.89
N ASN A 26 -19.76 -18.95 9.22
CA ASN A 26 -19.79 -18.86 7.76
C ASN A 26 -18.91 -17.70 7.24
N PHE A 27 -18.94 -16.55 7.92
CA PHE A 27 -18.13 -15.39 7.58
C PHE A 27 -16.62 -15.65 7.75
N ALA A 28 -16.21 -16.33 8.83
CA ALA A 28 -14.82 -16.73 9.07
C ALA A 28 -14.23 -17.59 7.94
N LEU A 29 -15.08 -18.29 7.17
CA LEU A 29 -14.66 -19.05 6.02
C LEU A 29 -14.46 -18.18 4.78
N THR A 30 -15.06 -17.00 4.67
CA THR A 30 -14.98 -16.15 3.47
C THR A 30 -13.55 -15.70 3.14
N GLY A 31 -13.38 -14.98 2.02
CA GLY A 31 -12.11 -14.31 1.73
C GLY A 31 -11.79 -13.21 2.75
N MET A 32 -12.81 -12.52 3.27
CA MET A 32 -12.66 -11.45 4.26
C MET A 32 -12.25 -12.00 5.63
N GLY A 33 -12.97 -13.01 6.14
CA GLY A 33 -12.65 -13.65 7.44
C GLY A 33 -11.30 -14.39 7.47
N ARG A 34 -10.67 -14.61 6.30
CA ARG A 34 -9.33 -15.20 6.16
C ARG A 34 -8.30 -14.23 5.59
N SER A 35 -8.59 -12.94 5.55
CA SER A 35 -7.75 -11.94 4.87
C SER A 35 -6.33 -11.81 5.44
N ILE A 36 -6.13 -12.23 6.69
CA ILE A 36 -4.83 -12.34 7.36
C ILE A 36 -4.74 -13.72 8.02
N SER A 37 -3.55 -14.33 8.03
CA SER A 37 -3.29 -15.56 8.78
C SER A 37 -1.91 -15.56 9.41
N VAL A 38 -1.81 -15.98 10.69
CA VAL A 38 -0.54 -16.02 11.46
C VAL A 38 0.17 -17.38 11.39
N SER A 39 -0.38 -18.35 10.67
CA SER A 39 0.23 -19.66 10.45
C SER A 39 -0.05 -20.16 9.03
N GLY A 40 0.94 -20.84 8.44
CA GLY A 40 0.84 -21.48 7.14
C GLY A 40 1.53 -22.83 7.19
N THR A 41 0.74 -23.90 7.13
CA THR A 41 1.14 -25.31 7.08
C THR A 41 2.04 -25.57 5.87
N ASP A 42 3.34 -25.77 6.12
CA ASP A 42 4.42 -26.16 5.20
C ASP A 42 4.31 -25.59 3.77
N THR A 43 4.85 -24.37 3.57
CA THR A 43 4.85 -23.69 2.28
C THR A 43 6.27 -23.64 1.72
N ARG A 44 6.82 -24.80 1.40
CA ARG A 44 8.13 -24.89 0.75
C ARG A 44 8.05 -24.36 -0.67
N GLY A 45 9.09 -23.67 -1.11
CA GLY A 45 9.16 -23.14 -2.45
C GLY A 45 10.54 -22.60 -2.76
N GLU A 46 10.89 -22.65 -4.04
CA GLU A 46 12.08 -21.99 -4.56
C GLU A 46 11.69 -21.17 -5.77
N TYR A 47 12.36 -20.02 -5.94
CA TYR A 47 12.14 -19.16 -7.09
C TYR A 47 13.45 -18.47 -7.47
N TYR A 48 13.78 -18.47 -8.76
CA TYR A 48 14.90 -17.73 -9.30
C TYR A 48 14.39 -16.53 -10.10
N HIS A 49 14.65 -15.33 -9.58
CA HIS A 49 14.32 -14.10 -10.28
C HIS A 49 15.48 -13.70 -11.19
N ARG A 50 15.33 -13.99 -12.49
CA ARG A 50 16.33 -13.68 -13.52
C ARG A 50 16.68 -12.19 -13.58
N GLY A 51 15.68 -11.31 -13.42
CA GLY A 51 15.87 -9.86 -13.56
C GLY A 51 16.85 -9.29 -12.55
N SER A 52 16.79 -9.74 -11.30
CA SER A 52 17.70 -9.28 -10.22
C SER A 52 18.86 -10.22 -9.96
N ASN A 53 18.94 -11.36 -10.68
CA ASN A 53 19.83 -12.49 -10.41
C ASN A 53 19.83 -12.91 -8.93
N ARG A 54 18.63 -13.18 -8.38
CA ARG A 54 18.45 -13.58 -6.97
C ARG A 54 17.69 -14.89 -6.87
N HIS A 55 18.16 -15.75 -5.99
CA HIS A 55 17.51 -17.01 -5.64
C HIS A 55 16.78 -16.84 -4.32
N TYR A 56 15.56 -17.35 -4.27
CA TYR A 56 14.69 -17.31 -3.12
C TYR A 56 14.30 -18.72 -2.71
N ARG A 57 14.26 -18.96 -1.40
CA ARG A 57 13.79 -20.22 -0.80
C ARG A 57 12.86 -19.90 0.35
N VAL A 58 11.69 -20.52 0.35
CA VAL A 58 10.77 -20.53 1.48
C VAL A 58 10.83 -21.91 2.12
N ALA A 59 11.15 -21.97 3.41
CA ALA A 59 11.17 -23.21 4.19
C ALA A 59 11.08 -22.89 5.68
N ASN A 60 10.44 -23.77 6.45
CA ASN A 60 10.41 -23.69 7.92
C ASN A 60 9.96 -22.32 8.47
N GLY A 61 8.96 -21.70 7.83
CA GLY A 61 8.45 -20.38 8.25
C GLY A 61 9.42 -19.22 8.01
N ARG A 62 10.38 -19.38 7.10
CA ARG A 62 11.39 -18.36 6.77
C ARG A 62 11.48 -18.19 5.26
N LEU A 63 11.76 -16.97 4.83
CA LEU A 63 12.08 -16.65 3.44
C LEU A 63 13.52 -16.19 3.36
N ARG A 64 14.31 -16.93 2.61
CA ARG A 64 15.73 -16.72 2.39
C ARG A 64 15.99 -16.25 0.96
N ARG A 65 16.90 -15.29 0.80
CA ARG A 65 17.43 -14.82 -0.48
C ARG A 65 18.94 -14.94 -0.49
N HIS A 66 19.49 -15.32 -1.63
CA HIS A 66 20.93 -15.36 -1.89
C HIS A 66 21.22 -15.09 -3.37
N GLN A 67 22.49 -14.84 -3.68
CA GLN A 67 23.04 -14.88 -5.03
C GLN A 67 24.13 -15.94 -5.09
N ILE A 68 24.50 -16.35 -6.30
CA ILE A 68 25.61 -17.26 -6.55
C ILE A 68 26.72 -16.44 -7.20
N ASP A 69 27.92 -16.47 -6.63
CA ASP A 69 29.09 -15.79 -7.20
C ASP A 69 29.72 -16.59 -8.36
N GLY A 70 30.79 -16.05 -8.97
CA GLY A 70 31.48 -16.72 -10.07
C GLY A 70 32.18 -18.04 -9.70
N LEU A 71 32.30 -18.34 -8.41
CA LEU A 71 32.89 -19.58 -7.88
C LEU A 71 31.83 -20.59 -7.45
N GLY A 72 30.54 -20.25 -7.58
CA GLY A 72 29.44 -21.11 -7.16
C GLY A 72 29.06 -20.98 -5.68
N HIS A 73 29.63 -20.02 -4.94
CA HIS A 73 29.29 -19.83 -3.53
C HIS A 73 28.05 -18.95 -3.36
N GLU A 74 27.28 -19.23 -2.31
CA GLU A 74 26.18 -18.37 -1.92
C GLU A 74 26.72 -17.09 -1.25
N VAL A 75 26.33 -15.94 -1.81
CA VAL A 75 26.69 -14.61 -1.31
C VAL A 75 25.45 -13.75 -1.12
N ASN A 76 25.60 -12.61 -0.42
CA ASN A 76 24.53 -11.64 -0.18
C ASN A 76 23.27 -12.26 0.43
N VAL A 77 23.49 -13.13 1.41
CA VAL A 77 22.44 -13.90 2.07
C VAL A 77 21.61 -12.98 2.98
N GLU A 78 20.29 -13.06 2.84
CA GLU A 78 19.32 -12.44 3.73
C GLU A 78 18.23 -13.46 4.06
N GLU A 79 17.76 -13.46 5.30
CA GLU A 79 16.68 -14.33 5.72
C GLU A 79 15.82 -13.66 6.78
N LYS A 80 14.50 -13.73 6.59
CA LYS A 80 13.51 -13.23 7.56
C LYS A 80 12.49 -14.30 7.91
N SER A 81 11.93 -14.21 9.11
CA SER A 81 10.76 -15.01 9.50
C SER A 81 9.52 -14.56 8.73
N ILE A 82 8.63 -15.50 8.48
CA ILE A 82 7.28 -15.24 8.01
C ILE A 82 6.39 -15.28 9.25
N ASP A 83 5.97 -14.10 9.70
CA ASP A 83 5.20 -13.97 10.94
C ASP A 83 3.69 -13.93 10.68
N LEU A 84 3.29 -13.49 9.49
CA LEU A 84 1.92 -13.59 9.00
C LEU A 84 1.86 -13.59 7.47
N PHE A 85 0.68 -13.87 6.93
CA PHE A 85 0.33 -13.68 5.53
C PHE A 85 -0.81 -12.68 5.40
N ILE A 86 -0.69 -11.80 4.41
CA ILE A 86 -1.78 -10.98 3.90
C ILE A 86 -2.37 -11.67 2.67
N GLY A 87 -3.69 -11.79 2.62
CA GLY A 87 -4.43 -12.48 1.56
C GLY A 87 -5.04 -13.80 2.01
N SER A 88 -6.23 -14.09 1.49
CA SER A 88 -7.02 -15.25 1.92
C SER A 88 -6.55 -16.59 1.37
N GLY A 89 -5.67 -16.59 0.37
CA GLY A 89 -5.32 -17.76 -0.42
C GLY A 89 -6.32 -18.12 -1.52
N ASN A 90 -7.40 -17.34 -1.71
CA ASN A 90 -8.26 -17.49 -2.89
C ASN A 90 -7.54 -17.09 -4.19
N HIS A 91 -6.59 -16.15 -4.08
CA HIS A 91 -5.82 -15.61 -5.19
C HIS A 91 -4.33 -15.57 -4.86
N ALA A 92 -4.01 -15.10 -3.65
CA ALA A 92 -2.64 -15.00 -3.18
C ALA A 92 -2.54 -15.04 -1.65
N ARG A 93 -1.34 -15.32 -1.16
CA ARG A 93 -0.86 -15.12 0.21
C ARG A 93 0.53 -14.52 0.17
N THR A 94 0.61 -13.25 0.56
CA THR A 94 1.86 -12.48 0.63
C THR A 94 2.43 -12.59 2.04
N PRO A 95 3.61 -13.20 2.23
CA PRO A 95 4.28 -13.29 3.52
C PRO A 95 4.73 -11.92 4.01
N VAL A 96 4.64 -11.70 5.32
CA VAL A 96 5.06 -10.48 6.00
C VAL A 96 5.94 -10.83 7.19
N HIS A 97 7.04 -10.09 7.32
CA HIS A 97 7.92 -10.13 8.47
C HIS A 97 7.62 -8.98 9.43
N ARG A 98 7.68 -9.24 10.74
CA ARG A 98 7.54 -8.27 11.81
C ARG A 98 8.87 -8.07 12.53
N SER A 99 9.22 -6.81 12.75
CA SER A 99 10.39 -6.41 13.52
C SER A 99 10.07 -5.22 14.42
N ALA A 100 11.03 -4.83 15.27
CA ALA A 100 10.94 -3.59 16.03
C ALA A 100 10.84 -2.32 15.15
N GLY A 101 11.28 -2.42 13.89
CA GLY A 101 11.20 -1.34 12.88
C GLY A 101 9.88 -1.30 12.11
N GLY A 102 8.93 -2.21 12.39
CA GLY A 102 7.65 -2.31 11.69
C GLY A 102 7.50 -3.61 10.91
N MET A 103 6.62 -3.59 9.91
CA MET A 103 6.30 -4.73 9.07
C MET A 103 6.91 -4.60 7.68
N LEU A 104 7.38 -5.71 7.12
CA LEU A 104 7.97 -5.78 5.79
C LEU A 104 7.23 -6.81 4.93
N GLU A 105 6.87 -6.41 3.71
CA GLU A 105 6.41 -7.33 2.68
C GLU A 105 7.60 -8.13 2.18
N LEU A 106 7.47 -9.45 2.13
CA LEU A 106 8.55 -10.31 1.66
C LEU A 106 8.49 -10.53 0.14
N PRO A 107 9.64 -10.82 -0.51
CA PRO A 107 9.77 -10.75 -1.97
C PRO A 107 9.02 -11.82 -2.78
N LEU A 108 8.58 -12.91 -2.14
CA LEU A 108 7.78 -13.94 -2.81
C LEU A 108 6.38 -13.99 -2.26
N THR A 109 5.42 -14.21 -3.14
CA THR A 109 4.01 -14.45 -2.83
C THR A 109 3.61 -15.83 -3.33
N TRP A 110 2.81 -16.55 -2.55
CA TRP A 110 2.16 -17.76 -3.02
C TRP A 110 0.89 -17.37 -3.77
N TYR A 111 0.73 -17.83 -5.00
CA TYR A 111 -0.41 -17.57 -5.86
C TYR A 111 -1.25 -18.83 -6.04
N ALA A 112 -2.57 -18.69 -5.91
CA ALA A 112 -3.50 -19.78 -6.17
C ALA A 112 -3.55 -20.08 -7.67
N SER A 113 -3.64 -21.36 -8.01
CA SER A 113 -3.83 -21.81 -9.39
C SER A 113 -4.68 -23.08 -9.42
N ASP A 114 -5.23 -23.38 -10.60
CA ASP A 114 -6.01 -24.61 -10.81
C ASP A 114 -5.15 -25.89 -10.63
N LYS A 115 -3.83 -25.75 -10.47
CA LYS A 115 -2.84 -26.83 -10.29
C LYS A 115 -2.25 -26.90 -8.88
N GLY A 116 -2.88 -26.28 -7.88
CA GLY A 116 -2.42 -26.35 -6.47
C GLY A 116 -1.54 -25.19 -5.99
N GLY A 117 -1.40 -24.13 -6.81
CA GLY A 117 -0.68 -22.90 -6.48
C GLY A 117 0.84 -22.96 -6.70
N TYR A 118 1.49 -21.81 -6.71
CA TYR A 118 2.93 -21.67 -6.99
C TYR A 118 3.51 -20.40 -6.34
N TRP A 119 4.82 -20.38 -6.16
CA TRP A 119 5.55 -19.19 -5.70
C TRP A 119 6.05 -18.36 -6.87
N ALA A 120 5.86 -17.05 -6.80
CA ALA A 120 6.46 -16.08 -7.71
C ALA A 120 6.73 -14.77 -6.96
N MET A 121 7.30 -13.79 -7.65
CA MET A 121 7.56 -12.47 -7.05
C MET A 121 6.28 -11.83 -6.52
N SER A 122 6.38 -11.15 -5.39
CA SER A 122 5.28 -10.34 -4.85
C SER A 122 4.93 -9.18 -5.80
N PRO A 123 3.69 -8.65 -5.76
CA PRO A 123 3.29 -7.55 -6.66
C PRO A 123 4.24 -6.35 -6.56
N GLY A 124 4.80 -5.88 -7.67
CA GLY A 124 5.80 -4.82 -7.75
C GLY A 124 7.27 -5.28 -7.66
N TYR A 125 7.49 -6.61 -7.62
CA TYR A 125 8.82 -7.23 -7.53
C TYR A 125 9.27 -7.97 -8.81
N ASP A 126 8.48 -8.06 -9.87
CA ASP A 126 8.90 -8.69 -11.14
C ASP A 126 9.91 -7.83 -11.95
N ARG A 127 10.40 -6.73 -11.34
CA ARG A 127 11.42 -5.83 -11.89
C ARG A 127 12.78 -6.00 -11.22
N PRO A 128 13.91 -5.83 -11.95
CA PRO A 128 15.26 -5.97 -11.39
C PRO A 128 15.58 -5.13 -10.14
N ASP A 129 15.01 -3.93 -10.06
CA ASP A 129 15.28 -2.88 -9.05
C ASP A 129 14.29 -2.90 -7.87
N HIS A 130 13.66 -4.04 -7.59
CA HIS A 130 12.69 -4.18 -6.51
C HIS A 130 13.31 -3.95 -5.11
N LEU A 131 12.46 -3.63 -4.14
CA LEU A 131 12.92 -3.28 -2.78
C LEU A 131 13.46 -4.47 -1.98
N ASP A 132 13.19 -5.71 -2.39
CA ASP A 132 13.61 -6.93 -1.68
C ASP A 132 13.02 -6.92 -0.24
N PHE A 133 13.81 -7.25 0.78
CA PHE A 133 13.40 -7.25 2.19
C PHE A 133 13.35 -5.85 2.82
N ARG A 134 12.93 -4.83 2.07
CA ARG A 134 12.90 -3.42 2.52
C ARG A 134 11.58 -2.71 2.27
N ARG A 135 10.58 -3.39 1.72
CA ARG A 135 9.27 -2.77 1.44
C ARG A 135 8.43 -2.75 2.70
N GLU A 136 8.25 -1.57 3.26
CA GLU A 136 7.43 -1.36 4.46
C GLU A 136 5.95 -1.59 4.18
N VAL A 137 5.29 -2.31 5.10
CA VAL A 137 3.85 -2.47 5.17
C VAL A 137 3.33 -1.49 6.22
N THR A 138 2.63 -0.46 5.76
CA THR A 138 2.03 0.57 6.63
C THR A 138 0.59 0.22 7.01
N ALA A 139 0.00 0.98 7.93
CA ALA A 139 -1.41 0.85 8.27
C ALA A 139 -2.32 1.04 7.04
N GLU A 140 -1.94 1.94 6.12
CA GLU A 140 -2.62 2.12 4.84
C GLU A 140 -2.62 0.84 4.00
N CYS A 141 -1.49 0.11 3.95
CA CYS A 141 -1.37 -1.12 3.18
C CYS A 141 -2.30 -2.24 3.70
N VAL A 142 -2.53 -2.31 5.01
CA VAL A 142 -3.38 -3.35 5.63
C VAL A 142 -4.83 -2.94 5.77
N PHE A 143 -5.21 -1.69 5.47
CA PHE A 143 -6.57 -1.18 5.66
C PHE A 143 -7.65 -2.05 5.01
N CYS A 144 -7.38 -2.54 3.79
CA CYS A 144 -8.30 -3.37 3.04
C CYS A 144 -8.29 -4.84 3.46
N HIS A 145 -7.28 -5.26 4.23
CA HIS A 145 -7.06 -6.64 4.63
C HIS A 145 -7.28 -6.88 6.13
N SER A 146 -7.51 -5.83 6.91
CA SER A 146 -7.54 -5.93 8.36
C SER A 146 -8.75 -5.27 9.02
N ALA A 147 -9.13 -5.80 10.18
CA ALA A 147 -10.08 -5.16 11.08
C ALA A 147 -9.50 -3.92 11.79
N SER A 148 -8.18 -3.84 11.95
CA SER A 148 -7.55 -2.79 12.76
C SER A 148 -6.13 -2.45 12.28
N PRO A 149 -5.48 -1.40 12.82
CA PRO A 149 -4.07 -1.13 12.54
C PRO A 149 -3.14 -2.28 12.91
N GLU A 150 -3.47 -3.02 13.97
CA GLU A 150 -2.81 -4.27 14.31
C GLU A 150 -3.39 -5.39 13.42
N PRO A 151 -2.57 -6.04 12.57
CA PRO A 151 -3.05 -7.02 11.60
C PRO A 151 -3.85 -8.17 12.22
N ALA A 152 -5.16 -8.12 12.02
CA ALA A 152 -6.13 -9.19 12.27
C ALA A 152 -7.05 -9.35 11.05
N PRO A 153 -7.64 -10.52 10.78
CA PRO A 153 -8.61 -10.69 9.70
C PRO A 153 -9.73 -9.64 9.74
N ILE A 154 -10.31 -9.31 8.60
CA ILE A 154 -11.49 -8.44 8.54
C ILE A 154 -12.60 -9.08 9.39
N ASP A 155 -13.21 -8.30 10.27
CA ASP A 155 -14.27 -8.76 11.17
C ASP A 155 -15.62 -8.07 10.88
N CYS A 156 -16.63 -8.42 11.67
CA CYS A 156 -17.99 -7.89 11.54
C CYS A 156 -18.03 -6.35 11.64
N SER A 157 -17.14 -5.74 12.42
CA SER A 157 -17.17 -4.30 12.71
C SER A 157 -16.81 -3.44 11.49
N ARG A 158 -16.10 -4.00 10.51
CA ARG A 158 -15.75 -3.30 9.26
C ARG A 158 -16.94 -3.01 8.37
N CYS A 159 -18.04 -3.77 8.54
CA CYS A 159 -19.30 -3.59 7.82
C CYS A 159 -20.44 -3.08 8.72
N HIS A 160 -20.45 -3.45 9.99
CA HIS A 160 -21.51 -3.13 10.95
C HIS A 160 -21.16 -1.98 11.92
N GLY A 161 -19.95 -1.45 11.83
CA GLY A 161 -19.43 -0.45 12.76
C GLY A 161 -19.03 -1.02 14.13
N PRO A 162 -18.61 -0.16 15.06
CA PRO A 162 -18.20 -0.59 16.40
C PRO A 162 -19.32 -1.32 17.15
N SER A 163 -18.98 -2.44 17.81
CA SER A 163 -19.95 -3.31 18.49
C SER A 163 -20.15 -2.99 19.98
N ALA A 164 -19.36 -2.09 20.58
CA ALA A 164 -19.34 -1.87 22.03
C ALA A 164 -20.73 -1.56 22.62
N ALA A 165 -21.47 -0.62 22.03
CA ALA A 165 -22.82 -0.25 22.47
C ALA A 165 -23.81 -1.42 22.35
N HIS A 166 -23.65 -2.25 21.31
CA HIS A 166 -24.49 -3.43 21.11
C HIS A 166 -24.21 -4.52 22.13
N LEU A 167 -22.94 -4.74 22.48
CA LEU A 167 -22.56 -5.73 23.50
C LEU A 167 -23.02 -5.31 24.90
N GLU A 168 -23.02 -4.01 25.20
CA GLU A 168 -23.51 -3.48 26.48
C GLU A 168 -25.03 -3.61 26.61
N LYS A 169 -25.77 -3.29 25.54
CA LYS A 169 -27.24 -3.36 25.54
C LYS A 169 -27.75 -3.87 24.19
N PRO A 170 -27.84 -5.21 23.99
CA PRO A 170 -28.33 -5.78 22.75
C PRO A 170 -29.75 -5.30 22.44
N GLY A 171 -29.94 -4.72 21.25
CA GLY A 171 -31.24 -4.19 20.84
C GLY A 171 -31.21 -3.61 19.43
N ARG A 172 -32.40 -3.40 18.84
CA ARG A 172 -32.51 -2.79 17.51
C ARG A 172 -31.88 -1.40 17.50
N GLY A 173 -31.04 -1.12 16.50
CA GLY A 173 -30.40 0.19 16.33
C GLY A 173 -29.13 0.42 17.17
N THR A 174 -28.73 -0.53 18.01
CA THR A 174 -27.47 -0.45 18.80
C THR A 174 -26.24 -0.91 18.02
N ILE A 175 -26.45 -1.50 16.84
CA ILE A 175 -25.45 -1.80 15.82
C ILE A 175 -26.05 -1.50 14.44
N LEU A 176 -25.22 -1.09 13.48
CA LEU A 176 -25.69 -0.83 12.12
C LEU A 176 -26.13 -2.15 11.46
N ASN A 177 -27.31 -2.12 10.85
CA ASN A 177 -27.71 -3.13 9.88
C ASN A 177 -27.59 -2.55 8.46
N PRO A 178 -26.61 -2.97 7.64
CA PRO A 178 -26.43 -2.47 6.29
C PRO A 178 -27.67 -2.56 5.39
N ALA A 179 -28.54 -3.55 5.61
CA ALA A 179 -29.76 -3.70 4.81
C ALA A 179 -30.76 -2.53 4.98
N GLY A 180 -30.64 -1.76 6.06
CA GLY A 180 -31.49 -0.58 6.30
C GLY A 180 -30.96 0.71 5.67
N LEU A 181 -29.78 0.68 5.05
CA LEU A 181 -29.19 1.85 4.40
C LEU A 181 -29.74 2.05 2.99
N ASP A 182 -29.65 3.28 2.48
CA ASP A 182 -29.84 3.52 1.04
C ASP A 182 -28.74 2.81 0.23
N ALA A 183 -29.00 2.61 -1.07
CA ALA A 183 -28.10 1.85 -1.93
C ALA A 183 -26.69 2.46 -2.04
N ALA A 184 -26.57 3.80 -1.97
CA ALA A 184 -25.27 4.47 -2.04
C ALA A 184 -24.43 4.16 -0.79
N ARG A 185 -25.04 4.29 0.40
CA ARG A 185 -24.39 3.93 1.67
C ARG A 185 -24.10 2.43 1.75
N GLN A 186 -24.95 1.56 1.19
CA GLN A 186 -24.70 0.12 1.13
C GLN A 186 -23.45 -0.21 0.30
N ILE A 187 -23.32 0.33 -0.93
CA ILE A 187 -22.15 0.04 -1.76
C ILE A 187 -20.87 0.63 -1.17
N GLU A 188 -20.95 1.79 -0.52
CA GLU A 188 -19.79 2.47 0.06
C GLU A 188 -19.10 1.68 1.17
N ILE A 189 -19.84 0.82 1.89
CA ILE A 189 -19.26 -0.15 2.82
C ILE A 189 -18.28 -1.07 2.09
N CYS A 190 -18.59 -1.47 0.87
CA CYS A 190 -17.72 -2.31 0.04
C CYS A 190 -16.62 -1.48 -0.64
N LEU A 191 -16.97 -0.31 -1.19
CA LEU A 191 -16.04 0.54 -1.94
C LEU A 191 -14.87 1.05 -1.09
N GLN A 192 -15.01 1.13 0.24
CA GLN A 192 -13.89 1.50 1.10
C GLN A 192 -12.65 0.60 0.86
N CYS A 193 -12.87 -0.68 0.56
CA CYS A 193 -11.82 -1.67 0.30
C CYS A 193 -11.75 -2.12 -1.17
N HIS A 194 -12.88 -2.10 -1.90
CA HIS A 194 -13.01 -2.68 -3.24
C HIS A 194 -13.02 -1.65 -4.38
N LEU A 195 -12.66 -0.41 -4.09
CA LEU A 195 -12.52 0.63 -5.12
C LEU A 195 -11.08 1.10 -5.19
N GLU A 196 -10.42 0.76 -6.29
CA GLU A 196 -9.16 1.33 -6.73
C GLU A 196 -9.25 1.57 -8.23
N THR A 197 -8.78 2.72 -8.71
CA THR A 197 -8.80 3.07 -10.14
C THR A 197 -7.51 2.65 -10.83
N ALA A 198 -6.40 2.65 -10.08
CA ALA A 198 -5.12 2.08 -10.46
C ALA A 198 -4.29 1.74 -9.21
N SER A 199 -3.61 0.60 -9.19
CA SER A 199 -2.80 0.18 -8.02
C SER A 199 -1.36 0.70 -8.05
N SER A 200 -0.94 1.30 -9.19
CA SER A 200 0.37 1.94 -9.32
C SER A 200 0.40 2.98 -10.43
N GLY A 201 1.38 3.88 -10.35
CA GLY A 201 1.69 4.85 -11.41
C GLY A 201 0.76 6.06 -11.46
N LEU A 202 -0.18 6.21 -10.54
CA LEU A 202 -0.92 7.44 -10.27
C LEU A 202 -1.42 7.52 -8.82
N THR A 203 -1.91 8.67 -8.39
CA THR A 203 -2.60 8.83 -7.10
C THR A 203 -4.08 8.49 -7.30
N ASP A 204 -4.47 7.25 -6.98
CA ASP A 204 -5.83 6.74 -7.17
C ASP A 204 -6.81 7.31 -6.15
N SER A 205 -6.32 7.64 -4.96
CA SER A 205 -7.15 8.14 -3.89
C SER A 205 -6.37 8.99 -2.90
N ILE A 206 -7.08 9.93 -2.26
CA ILE A 206 -6.56 10.71 -1.15
C ILE A 206 -7.60 10.68 -0.03
N ARG A 207 -7.17 10.20 1.14
CA ARG A 207 -7.95 10.26 2.38
C ARG A 207 -8.08 11.71 2.82
N ARG A 208 -9.27 12.13 3.28
CA ARG A 208 -9.51 13.48 3.78
C ARG A 208 -8.61 13.79 4.97
N ILE A 209 -8.15 15.05 5.03
CA ILE A 209 -7.34 15.52 6.15
C ILE A 209 -8.15 15.44 7.44
N GLY A 210 -7.48 15.07 8.53
CA GLY A 210 -8.11 14.81 9.84
C GLY A 210 -8.77 13.42 9.96
N ARG A 211 -8.85 12.62 8.88
CA ARG A 211 -9.35 11.24 8.96
C ARG A 211 -8.20 10.25 9.15
N GLY A 212 -8.27 9.47 10.23
CA GLY A 212 -7.33 8.36 10.48
C GLY A 212 -7.56 7.18 9.53
N VAL A 213 -6.56 6.29 9.39
CA VAL A 213 -6.62 5.14 8.46
C VAL A 213 -7.88 4.31 8.65
N PHE A 214 -8.14 3.85 9.88
CA PHE A 214 -9.30 3.02 10.22
C PHE A 214 -10.50 3.83 10.76
N SER A 215 -10.62 5.11 10.38
CA SER A 215 -11.67 6.00 10.89
C SER A 215 -13.00 5.92 10.13
N PHE A 216 -13.05 5.29 8.95
CA PHE A 216 -14.30 5.16 8.21
C PHE A 216 -15.37 4.44 9.04
N ARG A 217 -16.58 4.97 9.05
CA ARG A 217 -17.74 4.41 9.74
C ARG A 217 -18.82 4.03 8.73
N PRO A 218 -19.17 2.74 8.63
CA PRO A 218 -20.30 2.29 7.82
C PRO A 218 -21.56 3.15 8.05
N GLY A 219 -22.20 3.57 6.97
CA GLY A 219 -23.35 4.48 6.99
C GLY A 219 -23.01 5.96 6.79
N GLU A 220 -21.76 6.38 7.00
CA GLU A 220 -21.31 7.73 6.62
C GLU A 220 -20.98 7.79 5.10
N PRO A 221 -21.10 8.96 4.44
CA PRO A 221 -20.68 9.11 3.06
C PRO A 221 -19.18 8.86 2.87
N LEU A 222 -18.81 7.92 2.00
CA LEU A 222 -17.40 7.59 1.70
C LEU A 222 -16.62 8.81 1.20
N GLY A 223 -17.27 9.70 0.44
CA GLY A 223 -16.67 10.96 -0.02
C GLY A 223 -16.25 11.91 1.11
N GLY A 224 -16.79 11.74 2.33
CA GLY A 224 -16.35 12.45 3.54
C GLY A 224 -15.12 11.82 4.21
N TYR A 225 -14.74 10.61 3.80
CA TYR A 225 -13.55 9.90 4.28
C TYR A 225 -12.42 9.93 3.25
N LYS A 226 -12.71 9.71 1.96
CA LYS A 226 -11.72 9.57 0.89
C LYS A 226 -12.30 9.98 -0.45
N LEU A 227 -11.46 10.64 -1.27
CA LEU A 227 -11.74 10.93 -2.67
C LEU A 227 -10.95 9.98 -3.56
N TYR A 228 -11.55 9.58 -4.68
CA TYR A 228 -10.93 8.70 -5.67
C TYR A 228 -10.78 9.45 -6.99
N PHE A 229 -9.67 9.22 -7.67
CA PHE A 229 -9.26 9.86 -8.91
C PHE A 229 -8.95 8.80 -9.96
N ASP A 230 -9.19 9.10 -11.22
CA ASP A 230 -8.84 8.23 -12.33
C ASP A 230 -8.17 9.05 -13.44
N ARG A 231 -7.58 8.34 -14.40
CA ARG A 231 -7.06 8.91 -15.64
C ARG A 231 -8.18 9.64 -16.38
N ALA A 232 -7.91 10.83 -16.90
CA ALA A 232 -8.84 11.53 -17.78
C ALA A 232 -9.20 10.69 -19.03
N VAL A 233 -8.27 9.84 -19.47
CA VAL A 233 -8.49 8.81 -20.48
C VAL A 233 -8.44 7.44 -19.80
N PRO A 234 -9.59 6.75 -19.63
CA PRO A 234 -9.63 5.47 -18.93
C PRO A 234 -8.78 4.39 -19.61
N SER A 235 -8.09 3.58 -18.81
CA SER A 235 -7.36 2.41 -19.33
C SER A 235 -8.31 1.24 -19.57
N PRO A 236 -8.10 0.42 -20.62
CA PRO A 236 -8.78 -0.86 -20.78
C PRO A 236 -8.23 -1.96 -19.86
N ASP A 237 -7.06 -1.74 -19.25
CA ASP A 237 -6.45 -2.69 -18.32
C ASP A 237 -7.27 -2.88 -17.04
N MET A 238 -7.02 -4.00 -16.37
CA MET A 238 -7.66 -4.34 -15.12
C MET A 238 -6.59 -4.55 -14.04
N ASP A 239 -6.80 -3.97 -12.87
CA ASP A 239 -5.96 -4.16 -11.69
C ASP A 239 -6.66 -5.05 -10.65
N ILE A 240 -5.92 -5.54 -9.66
CA ILE A 240 -6.41 -6.54 -8.70
C ILE A 240 -7.64 -6.08 -7.91
N ASN A 241 -7.74 -4.78 -7.63
CA ASN A 241 -8.81 -4.22 -6.81
C ASN A 241 -9.84 -3.40 -7.62
N HIS A 242 -10.12 -3.83 -8.86
CA HIS A 242 -11.04 -3.15 -9.78
C HIS A 242 -12.51 -3.56 -9.65
N ALA A 243 -12.91 -4.38 -8.68
CA ALA A 243 -14.28 -4.86 -8.59
C ALA A 243 -15.30 -3.70 -8.49
N GLY A 244 -15.09 -2.74 -7.59
CA GLY A 244 -15.91 -1.55 -7.45
C GLY A 244 -15.76 -0.58 -8.63
N TYR A 245 -14.53 -0.40 -9.14
CA TYR A 245 -14.25 0.46 -10.29
C TYR A 245 -15.00 -0.01 -11.56
N GLY A 246 -14.95 -1.31 -11.87
CA GLY A 246 -15.70 -1.93 -12.95
C GLY A 246 -17.22 -1.88 -12.72
N PHE A 247 -17.67 -2.23 -11.50
CA PHE A 247 -19.09 -2.23 -11.14
C PHE A 247 -19.75 -0.86 -11.35
N LEU A 248 -19.13 0.23 -10.86
CA LEU A 248 -19.64 1.60 -10.99
C LEU A 248 -19.71 2.08 -12.45
N GLN A 249 -18.92 1.46 -13.34
CA GLN A 249 -18.92 1.75 -14.77
C GLN A 249 -19.85 0.85 -15.58
N SER A 250 -20.33 -0.25 -14.99
CA SER A 250 -21.13 -1.24 -15.69
C SER A 250 -22.45 -0.63 -16.20
N PRO A 251 -22.93 -1.03 -17.39
CA PRO A 251 -24.24 -0.64 -17.87
C PRO A 251 -25.35 -1.05 -16.91
N CYS A 252 -25.20 -2.19 -16.23
CA CYS A 252 -26.15 -2.71 -15.24
C CYS A 252 -26.32 -1.76 -14.06
N TYR A 253 -25.22 -1.34 -13.43
CA TYR A 253 -25.26 -0.40 -12.32
C TYR A 253 -25.84 0.94 -12.75
N ARG A 254 -25.34 1.52 -13.85
CA ARG A 254 -25.78 2.82 -14.36
C ARG A 254 -27.28 2.85 -14.70
N LYS A 255 -27.80 1.79 -15.33
CA LYS A 255 -29.22 1.68 -15.69
C LYS A 255 -30.11 1.31 -14.51
N SER A 256 -29.56 0.74 -13.43
CA SER A 256 -30.35 0.38 -12.24
C SER A 256 -30.92 1.61 -11.51
N ALA A 257 -30.39 2.81 -11.78
CA ALA A 257 -30.78 4.06 -11.13
C ALA A 257 -30.76 3.95 -9.59
N GLY A 258 -29.68 3.38 -9.04
CA GLY A 258 -29.48 3.24 -7.59
C GLY A 258 -30.22 2.07 -6.96
N LYS A 259 -30.70 1.10 -7.75
CA LYS A 259 -31.34 -0.12 -7.21
C LYS A 259 -30.36 -1.28 -7.01
N LEU A 260 -29.25 -1.30 -7.75
CA LEU A 260 -28.27 -2.37 -7.70
C LEU A 260 -27.17 -2.07 -6.69
N THR A 261 -26.90 -3.03 -5.80
CA THR A 261 -25.79 -2.99 -4.85
C THR A 261 -24.90 -4.23 -5.02
N CYS A 262 -23.76 -4.26 -4.33
CA CYS A 262 -22.90 -5.45 -4.28
C CYS A 262 -23.68 -6.67 -3.75
N THR A 263 -24.57 -6.45 -2.78
CA THR A 263 -25.34 -7.49 -2.10
C THR A 263 -26.55 -7.98 -2.90
N THR A 264 -26.87 -7.34 -4.03
CA THR A 264 -27.85 -7.89 -4.97
C THR A 264 -27.35 -9.19 -5.63
N CYS A 265 -26.03 -9.34 -5.77
CA CYS A 265 -25.41 -10.53 -6.37
C CYS A 265 -24.60 -11.36 -5.34
N HIS A 266 -23.99 -10.71 -4.35
CA HIS A 266 -23.11 -11.37 -3.38
C HIS A 266 -23.75 -11.46 -2.00
N ASN A 267 -23.47 -12.55 -1.29
CA ASN A 267 -23.72 -12.62 0.14
C ASN A 267 -22.37 -12.53 0.87
N PRO A 268 -22.09 -11.44 1.61
CA PRO A 268 -20.80 -11.22 2.25
C PRO A 268 -20.51 -12.20 3.40
N HIS A 269 -21.51 -12.93 3.88
CA HIS A 269 -21.40 -13.84 5.02
C HIS A 269 -21.21 -15.30 4.65
N ARG A 270 -21.20 -15.66 3.35
CA ARG A 270 -20.99 -17.04 2.90
C ARG A 270 -20.05 -17.11 1.71
N ARG A 271 -19.42 -18.27 1.52
CA ARG A 271 -18.63 -18.55 0.31
C ARG A 271 -19.53 -18.77 -0.91
N GLY A 272 -18.97 -18.47 -2.08
CA GLY A 272 -19.62 -18.73 -3.36
C GLY A 272 -20.63 -17.66 -3.77
N VAL A 273 -20.98 -17.67 -5.05
CA VAL A 273 -21.92 -16.73 -5.66
C VAL A 273 -22.80 -17.51 -6.62
N ASP A 274 -24.12 -17.36 -6.50
CA ASP A 274 -25.05 -17.86 -7.50
C ASP A 274 -25.26 -16.78 -8.58
N HIS A 275 -24.33 -16.76 -9.53
CA HIS A 275 -24.35 -15.78 -10.61
C HIS A 275 -25.56 -15.92 -11.53
N ARG A 276 -26.05 -17.14 -11.74
CA ARG A 276 -27.13 -17.42 -12.69
C ARG A 276 -28.44 -16.80 -12.21
N SER A 277 -28.86 -17.08 -10.99
CA SER A 277 -30.11 -16.50 -10.45
C SER A 277 -30.04 -14.98 -10.38
N SER A 278 -28.89 -14.43 -10.00
CA SER A 278 -28.64 -12.98 -9.96
C SER A 278 -28.86 -12.31 -11.33
N CYS A 279 -28.37 -12.94 -12.41
CA CYS A 279 -28.55 -12.40 -13.77
C CYS A 279 -29.99 -12.59 -14.27
N GLN A 280 -30.57 -13.78 -14.08
CA GLN A 280 -31.90 -14.13 -14.57
C GLN A 280 -33.02 -13.31 -13.92
N GLY A 281 -32.81 -12.79 -12.71
CA GLY A 281 -33.76 -11.87 -12.07
C GLY A 281 -34.10 -10.62 -12.90
N CYS A 282 -33.17 -10.15 -13.74
CA CYS A 282 -33.41 -9.04 -14.69
C CYS A 282 -33.46 -9.50 -16.15
N HIS A 283 -32.78 -10.60 -16.49
CA HIS A 283 -32.55 -11.07 -17.87
C HIS A 283 -33.25 -12.40 -18.18
N HIS A 284 -34.49 -12.58 -17.72
CA HIS A 284 -35.25 -13.84 -17.87
C HIS A 284 -35.48 -14.28 -19.33
N THR A 285 -35.50 -13.36 -20.29
CA THR A 285 -35.63 -13.64 -21.74
C THR A 285 -34.31 -13.57 -22.51
N ALA A 286 -33.18 -13.33 -21.84
CA ALA A 286 -31.91 -13.22 -22.53
C ALA A 286 -31.44 -14.60 -23.03
N HIS A 287 -31.09 -14.66 -24.32
CA HIS A 287 -30.64 -15.83 -25.08
C HIS A 287 -31.73 -16.88 -25.40
N ALA A 288 -31.91 -17.18 -26.70
CA ALA A 288 -32.89 -18.15 -27.20
C ALA A 288 -32.54 -19.62 -26.88
N ARG A 289 -31.30 -19.89 -26.47
CA ARG A 289 -30.86 -21.15 -25.86
C ARG A 289 -30.40 -20.83 -24.44
N ALA A 290 -30.86 -21.61 -23.47
CA ALA A 290 -30.46 -21.43 -22.07
C ALA A 290 -28.93 -21.56 -21.94
N ALA A 291 -28.24 -20.44 -21.79
CA ALA A 291 -26.83 -20.45 -21.40
C ALA A 291 -26.75 -21.03 -19.97
N SER A 292 -25.90 -22.05 -19.77
CA SER A 292 -25.66 -22.62 -18.45
C SER A 292 -24.84 -21.71 -17.54
N ASP A 293 -24.12 -20.76 -18.13
CA ASP A 293 -23.27 -19.78 -17.45
C ASP A 293 -23.33 -18.41 -18.14
N CYS A 294 -23.46 -17.34 -17.35
CA CYS A 294 -23.47 -15.96 -17.82
C CYS A 294 -22.09 -15.30 -17.67
N VAL A 295 -21.29 -15.71 -16.69
CA VAL A 295 -20.11 -14.92 -16.27
C VAL A 295 -18.88 -15.16 -17.14
N SER A 296 -18.72 -16.34 -17.76
CA SER A 296 -17.60 -16.60 -18.67
C SER A 296 -17.49 -15.59 -19.81
N CYS A 297 -18.63 -15.12 -20.34
CA CYS A 297 -18.65 -14.15 -21.44
C CYS A 297 -18.86 -12.71 -20.96
N HIS A 298 -19.73 -12.49 -19.97
CA HIS A 298 -20.13 -11.14 -19.56
C HIS A 298 -19.26 -10.56 -18.43
N MET A 299 -18.60 -11.41 -17.65
CA MET A 299 -17.70 -11.03 -16.55
C MET A 299 -16.42 -11.87 -16.63
N PRO A 300 -15.70 -11.82 -17.76
CA PRO A 300 -14.59 -12.74 -18.00
C PRO A 300 -13.51 -12.57 -16.93
N ARG A 301 -12.87 -13.69 -16.59
CA ARG A 301 -11.65 -13.68 -15.79
C ARG A 301 -10.52 -13.05 -16.63
N ARG A 302 -9.81 -12.07 -16.07
CA ARG A 302 -8.73 -11.35 -16.74
C ARG A 302 -7.49 -11.31 -15.85
N ARG A 303 -6.31 -11.43 -16.46
CA ARG A 303 -5.04 -11.22 -15.75
C ARG A 303 -4.89 -9.75 -15.39
N THR A 304 -4.51 -9.49 -14.15
CA THR A 304 -4.34 -8.14 -13.63
C THR A 304 -3.02 -7.52 -14.09
N ARG A 305 -2.97 -6.20 -14.22
CA ARG A 305 -1.78 -5.46 -14.68
C ARG A 305 -0.77 -5.21 -13.55
N ASP A 306 -1.26 -4.91 -12.36
CA ASP A 306 -0.48 -4.52 -11.17
C ASP A 306 0.02 -5.72 -10.35
N ALA A 307 -0.73 -6.82 -10.34
CA ALA A 307 -0.35 -8.10 -9.76
C ALA A 307 -0.37 -9.18 -10.84
N VAL A 308 0.67 -9.26 -11.67
CA VAL A 308 0.62 -10.02 -12.95
C VAL A 308 0.41 -11.52 -12.80
N HIS A 309 0.61 -12.08 -11.61
CA HIS A 309 0.36 -13.50 -11.31
C HIS A 309 -1.10 -13.79 -10.93
N VAL A 310 -1.93 -12.75 -10.74
CA VAL A 310 -3.32 -12.85 -10.31
C VAL A 310 -4.31 -12.70 -11.50
N VAL A 311 -5.45 -13.39 -11.38
CA VAL A 311 -6.55 -13.32 -12.34
C VAL A 311 -7.85 -13.03 -11.59
N MET A 312 -8.48 -11.89 -11.90
CA MET A 312 -9.74 -11.45 -11.28
C MET A 312 -10.92 -11.54 -12.26
N THR A 313 -12.13 -11.61 -11.74
CA THR A 313 -13.37 -11.48 -12.51
C THR A 313 -13.63 -10.01 -12.83
N ASP A 314 -13.86 -9.70 -14.10
CA ASP A 314 -14.16 -8.33 -14.55
C ASP A 314 -15.61 -7.93 -14.21
N HIS A 315 -15.77 -6.94 -13.33
CA HIS A 315 -17.08 -6.47 -12.87
C HIS A 315 -17.68 -5.36 -13.76
N ARG A 316 -17.09 -5.07 -14.92
CA ARG A 316 -17.63 -4.09 -15.89
C ARG A 316 -18.89 -4.58 -16.60
N VAL A 317 -19.16 -5.89 -16.56
CA VAL A 317 -20.33 -6.56 -17.14
C VAL A 317 -20.57 -6.13 -18.60
N THR A 318 -19.79 -6.68 -19.52
CA THR A 318 -19.81 -6.27 -20.94
C THR A 318 -20.76 -7.13 -21.76
N ARG A 319 -21.29 -6.59 -22.88
CA ARG A 319 -22.14 -7.37 -23.80
C ARG A 319 -21.35 -8.43 -24.58
N ARG A 320 -20.06 -8.16 -24.83
CA ARG A 320 -19.13 -9.04 -25.52
C ARG A 320 -17.86 -9.16 -24.69
N PRO A 321 -17.19 -10.31 -24.68
CA PRO A 321 -15.89 -10.45 -24.04
C PRO A 321 -14.86 -9.52 -24.72
N PRO A 322 -13.78 -9.14 -24.01
CA PRO A 322 -12.66 -8.41 -24.60
C PRO A 322 -12.01 -9.23 -25.72
N GLU A 323 -11.41 -8.54 -26.69
CA GLU A 323 -10.64 -9.20 -27.75
C GLU A 323 -9.32 -9.76 -27.21
N GLY A 324 -8.85 -10.87 -27.80
CA GLY A 324 -7.63 -11.56 -27.41
C GLY A 324 -7.80 -12.54 -26.24
N ASP A 325 -6.69 -13.13 -25.78
CA ASP A 325 -6.67 -14.00 -24.60
C ASP A 325 -6.62 -13.16 -23.32
N PRO A 326 -7.69 -13.12 -22.51
CA PRO A 326 -7.73 -12.33 -21.28
C PRO A 326 -6.82 -12.86 -20.18
N LEU A 327 -6.31 -14.09 -20.30
CA LEU A 327 -5.44 -14.75 -19.31
C LEU A 327 -3.96 -14.75 -19.71
N ALA A 328 -3.64 -14.22 -20.89
CA ALA A 328 -2.30 -14.14 -21.44
C ALA A 328 -1.30 -13.59 -20.40
N PRO A 329 -0.10 -14.18 -20.25
CA PRO A 329 0.92 -13.68 -19.33
C PRO A 329 1.23 -12.20 -19.57
N ARG A 330 1.46 -11.46 -18.49
CA ARG A 330 1.80 -10.03 -18.52
C ARG A 330 3.12 -9.79 -17.80
N ARG A 331 3.79 -8.70 -18.17
CA ARG A 331 4.92 -8.15 -17.41
C ARG A 331 4.43 -6.98 -16.58
N GLU A 332 5.02 -6.81 -15.41
CA GLU A 332 4.73 -5.64 -14.60
C GLU A 332 5.11 -4.36 -15.38
N PRO A 333 4.22 -3.35 -15.40
CA PRO A 333 4.50 -2.11 -16.09
C PRO A 333 5.61 -1.34 -15.37
N THR A 334 6.62 -0.90 -16.12
CA THR A 334 7.68 0.00 -15.62
C THR A 334 7.35 1.47 -15.86
N GLU A 335 6.48 1.75 -16.84
CA GLU A 335 6.08 3.11 -17.21
C GLU A 335 4.99 3.65 -16.29
N ARG A 336 5.20 4.89 -15.82
CA ARG A 336 4.21 5.64 -15.05
C ARG A 336 3.25 6.36 -15.97
N TYR A 337 2.00 6.53 -15.52
CA TYR A 337 1.03 7.31 -16.28
C TYR A 337 1.44 8.78 -16.29
N SER A 338 1.41 9.40 -17.47
CA SER A 338 1.62 10.84 -17.64
C SER A 338 0.39 11.41 -18.34
N GLY A 339 -0.37 12.23 -17.62
CA GLY A 339 -1.63 12.80 -18.08
C GLY A 339 -2.50 13.27 -16.93
N ALA A 340 -3.55 14.00 -17.26
CA ALA A 340 -4.46 14.56 -16.27
C ALA A 340 -5.22 13.47 -15.51
N LEU A 341 -5.47 13.72 -14.23
CA LEU A 341 -6.42 12.98 -13.42
C LEU A 341 -7.76 13.74 -13.32
N VAL A 342 -8.84 13.00 -13.12
CA VAL A 342 -10.18 13.52 -12.84
C VAL A 342 -10.72 12.85 -11.58
N ARG A 343 -11.61 13.50 -10.84
CA ARG A 343 -12.29 12.83 -9.73
C ARG A 343 -13.23 11.75 -10.27
N PHE A 344 -13.03 10.54 -9.78
CA PHE A 344 -13.83 9.37 -10.12
C PHE A 344 -14.98 9.16 -9.12
N TYR A 345 -14.71 9.28 -7.81
CA TYR A 345 -15.70 9.04 -6.76
C TYR A 345 -15.50 9.97 -5.56
N PRO A 346 -16.58 10.48 -4.92
CA PRO A 346 -17.99 10.32 -5.27
C PRO A 346 -18.33 10.98 -6.62
N PRO A 347 -19.44 10.64 -7.28
CA PRO A 347 -19.93 11.39 -8.45
C PRO A 347 -20.53 12.74 -8.04
N GLY A 348 -20.84 13.60 -9.02
CA GLY A 348 -21.50 14.90 -8.80
C GLY A 348 -20.54 16.09 -8.85
N PRO A 349 -20.96 17.30 -8.45
CA PRO A 349 -20.11 18.50 -8.49
C PRO A 349 -18.97 18.44 -7.46
N GLU A 350 -17.86 19.11 -7.76
CA GLU A 350 -16.72 19.28 -6.83
C GLU A 350 -17.02 20.39 -5.84
N SER A 351 -16.79 20.14 -4.55
CA SER A 351 -16.73 21.22 -3.58
C SER A 351 -15.45 22.05 -3.80
N PRO A 352 -15.42 23.32 -3.35
CA PRO A 352 -14.19 24.13 -3.43
C PRO A 352 -12.99 23.42 -2.78
N GLU A 353 -13.18 22.72 -1.65
CA GLU A 353 -12.12 21.97 -0.98
C GLU A 353 -11.60 20.81 -1.83
N ASP A 354 -12.46 20.10 -2.55
CA ASP A 354 -12.08 18.96 -3.40
C ASP A 354 -11.06 19.36 -4.48
N SER A 355 -11.04 20.63 -4.87
CA SER A 355 -10.04 21.17 -5.81
C SER A 355 -8.60 21.06 -5.29
N LEU A 356 -8.37 21.15 -3.97
CA LEU A 356 -7.05 20.93 -3.36
C LEU A 356 -6.62 19.48 -3.52
N TYR A 357 -7.55 18.54 -3.29
CA TYR A 357 -7.28 17.12 -3.40
C TYR A 357 -7.02 16.72 -4.86
N LEU A 358 -7.85 17.19 -5.80
CA LEU A 358 -7.63 16.94 -7.22
C LEU A 358 -6.28 17.50 -7.66
N ALA A 359 -5.96 18.75 -7.31
CA ALA A 359 -4.69 19.38 -7.65
C ALA A 359 -3.48 18.66 -7.03
N SER A 360 -3.62 18.20 -5.78
CA SER A 360 -2.61 17.38 -5.10
C SER A 360 -2.41 16.03 -5.81
N ALA A 361 -3.50 15.36 -6.21
CA ALA A 361 -3.44 14.10 -6.96
C ALA A 361 -2.70 14.24 -8.30
N GLN A 362 -2.79 15.39 -8.98
CA GLN A 362 -2.04 15.65 -10.22
C GLN A 362 -0.52 15.62 -10.00
N VAL A 363 -0.03 16.03 -8.82
CA VAL A 363 1.40 16.32 -8.59
C VAL A 363 2.14 15.27 -7.77
N ARG A 364 1.45 14.50 -6.91
CA ARG A 364 2.07 13.55 -5.97
C ARG A 364 2.94 12.50 -6.67
N GLU A 365 2.38 11.82 -7.68
CA GLU A 365 3.12 10.85 -8.49
C GLU A 365 3.82 11.46 -9.71
N GLY A 366 3.64 12.77 -9.94
CA GLY A 366 4.20 13.46 -11.09
C GLY A 366 3.50 13.15 -12.41
N ASN A 367 2.22 12.74 -12.37
CA ASN A 367 1.46 12.39 -13.57
C ASN A 367 1.14 13.61 -14.44
N ASN A 368 0.83 14.75 -13.82
CA ASN A 368 0.50 15.99 -14.52
C ASN A 368 1.08 17.20 -13.77
N PRO A 369 2.42 17.28 -13.62
CA PRO A 369 3.05 18.16 -12.64
C PRO A 369 2.88 19.63 -13.02
N VAL A 370 2.98 19.99 -14.31
CA VAL A 370 2.91 21.39 -14.75
C VAL A 370 1.52 21.98 -14.48
N ALA A 371 0.47 21.38 -15.05
CA ALA A 371 -0.89 21.86 -14.83
C ALA A 371 -1.33 21.66 -13.37
N GLY A 372 -0.92 20.55 -12.75
CA GLY A 372 -1.21 20.24 -11.34
C GLY A 372 -0.65 21.29 -10.38
N MET A 373 0.59 21.74 -10.56
CA MET A 373 1.17 22.80 -9.74
C MET A 373 0.41 24.12 -9.88
N GLU A 374 -0.03 24.48 -11.08
CA GLU A 374 -0.84 25.68 -11.31
C GLU A 374 -2.23 25.57 -10.67
N MET A 375 -2.86 24.39 -10.74
CA MET A 375 -4.11 24.10 -10.03
C MET A 375 -3.90 24.24 -8.52
N LEU A 376 -2.84 23.65 -7.98
CA LEU A 376 -2.57 23.62 -6.53
C LEU A 376 -2.25 25.02 -6.01
N ARG A 377 -1.46 25.81 -6.76
CA ARG A 377 -1.19 27.22 -6.48
C ARG A 377 -2.48 28.05 -6.46
N ARG A 378 -3.38 27.87 -7.44
CA ARG A 378 -4.69 28.56 -7.46
C ARG A 378 -5.56 28.18 -6.28
N ALA A 379 -5.68 26.89 -5.98
CA ALA A 379 -6.49 26.38 -4.87
C ALA A 379 -5.95 26.90 -3.53
N ILE A 380 -4.64 26.85 -3.31
CA ILE A 380 -3.98 27.40 -2.11
C ILE A 380 -4.23 28.91 -1.97
N ARG A 381 -4.09 29.70 -3.04
CA ARG A 381 -4.34 31.15 -2.99
C ARG A 381 -5.79 31.49 -2.65
N SER A 382 -6.73 30.74 -3.24
CA SER A 382 -8.16 31.01 -3.13
C SER A 382 -8.72 30.58 -1.76
N LEU A 383 -8.30 29.41 -1.28
CA LEU A 383 -8.85 28.80 -0.06
C LEU A 383 -8.02 29.08 1.18
N LYS A 384 -6.74 29.45 1.01
CA LYS A 384 -5.77 29.69 2.10
C LYS A 384 -5.80 28.57 3.16
N PRO A 385 -5.61 27.29 2.76
CA PRO A 385 -5.78 26.18 3.68
C PRO A 385 -4.76 26.22 4.83
N ARG A 386 -5.19 25.75 6.00
CA ARG A 386 -4.36 25.71 7.21
C ARG A 386 -3.41 24.51 7.22
N ASP A 387 -3.82 23.39 6.63
CA ASP A 387 -3.02 22.16 6.64
C ASP A 387 -1.74 22.29 5.81
N SER A 388 -0.62 21.88 6.39
CA SER A 388 0.71 21.96 5.78
C SER A 388 0.87 21.06 4.55
N VAL A 389 0.08 19.97 4.46
CA VAL A 389 0.15 18.95 3.41
C VAL A 389 0.05 19.51 1.99
N TRP A 390 -0.77 20.54 1.77
CA TRP A 390 -0.95 21.14 0.44
C TRP A 390 0.30 21.90 -0.02
N TYR A 391 0.97 22.56 0.93
CA TYR A 391 2.20 23.30 0.70
C TYR A 391 3.38 22.34 0.56
N TRP A 392 3.37 21.25 1.32
CA TRP A 392 4.32 20.14 1.16
C TRP A 392 4.21 19.49 -0.23
N ASP A 393 3.00 19.15 -0.68
CA ASP A 393 2.78 18.55 -2.00
C ASP A 393 3.25 19.50 -3.11
N LEU A 394 2.99 20.81 -2.97
CA LEU A 394 3.52 21.82 -3.89
C LEU A 394 5.05 21.91 -3.85
N ALA A 395 5.66 21.90 -2.66
CA ALA A 395 7.10 21.96 -2.50
C ALA A 395 7.81 20.76 -3.13
N GLU A 396 7.30 19.55 -2.90
CA GLU A 396 7.80 18.32 -3.50
C GLU A 396 7.66 18.32 -5.03
N ALA A 397 6.53 18.82 -5.55
CA ALA A 397 6.31 18.95 -6.98
C ALA A 397 7.31 19.93 -7.63
N LEU A 398 7.53 21.09 -7.00
CA LEU A 398 8.48 22.09 -7.46
C LEU A 398 9.92 21.57 -7.41
N ARG A 399 10.28 20.88 -6.33
CA ARG A 399 11.60 20.25 -6.17
C ARG A 399 11.86 19.23 -7.26
N ARG A 400 10.88 18.35 -7.56
CA ARG A 400 10.98 17.39 -8.68
C ARG A 400 11.05 18.08 -10.04
N GLY A 401 10.37 19.20 -10.21
CA GLY A 401 10.41 20.03 -11.41
C GLY A 401 11.67 20.89 -11.56
N GLY A 402 12.57 20.89 -10.56
CA GLY A 402 13.82 21.66 -10.57
C GLY A 402 13.68 23.14 -10.14
N ASP A 403 12.48 23.61 -9.79
CA ASP A 403 12.27 24.96 -9.25
C ASP A 403 12.64 24.99 -7.76
N MET A 404 13.95 25.03 -7.48
CA MET A 404 14.48 24.99 -6.11
C MET A 404 14.05 26.21 -5.29
N SER A 405 13.98 27.39 -5.89
CA SER A 405 13.54 28.62 -5.22
C SER A 405 12.06 28.54 -4.83
N GLY A 406 11.20 28.12 -5.76
CA GLY A 406 9.78 27.89 -5.49
C GLY A 406 9.56 26.79 -4.44
N ALA A 407 10.31 25.69 -4.53
CA ALA A 407 10.26 24.60 -3.55
C ALA A 407 10.63 25.09 -2.14
N ARG A 408 11.72 25.86 -2.02
CA ARG A 408 12.15 26.44 -0.73
C ARG A 408 11.06 27.32 -0.11
N LYS A 409 10.42 28.15 -0.93
CA LYS A 409 9.30 28.99 -0.47
C LYS A 409 8.12 28.13 0.00
N ALA A 410 7.71 27.14 -0.80
CA ALA A 410 6.59 26.26 -0.46
C ALA A 410 6.87 25.40 0.79
N TYR A 411 8.10 24.92 0.99
CA TYR A 411 8.49 24.24 2.23
C TYR A 411 8.42 25.18 3.44
N ARG A 412 8.84 26.44 3.31
CA ARG A 412 8.71 27.42 4.40
C ARG A 412 7.24 27.71 4.73
N ASP A 413 6.39 27.79 3.71
CA ASP A 413 4.94 27.92 3.90
C ASP A 413 4.33 26.68 4.57
N ALA A 414 4.81 25.48 4.22
CA ALA A 414 4.41 24.23 4.88
C ALA A 414 4.86 24.21 6.35
N LEU A 415 6.10 24.62 6.61
CA LEU A 415 6.71 24.66 7.94
C LEU A 415 6.05 25.73 8.82
N SER A 416 5.59 26.86 8.27
CA SER A 416 4.88 27.87 9.06
C SER A 416 3.53 27.37 9.58
N ARG A 417 2.97 26.33 8.96
CA ARG A 417 1.69 25.70 9.34
C ARG A 417 1.87 24.51 10.28
N ASP A 418 3.00 23.82 10.14
CA ASP A 418 3.38 22.70 10.99
C ASP A 418 4.88 22.81 11.36
N PRO A 419 5.22 23.64 12.36
CA PRO A 419 6.61 24.00 12.67
C PRO A 419 7.48 22.85 13.18
N ASP A 420 6.88 21.80 13.70
CA ASP A 420 7.57 20.65 14.30
C ASP A 420 7.48 19.39 13.41
N SER A 421 6.95 19.53 12.20
CA SER A 421 6.87 18.42 11.24
C SER A 421 8.25 17.90 10.86
N THR A 422 8.63 16.75 11.39
CA THR A 422 9.93 16.11 11.07
C THR A 422 10.10 15.91 9.57
N LYS A 423 9.03 15.55 8.85
CA LYS A 423 9.06 15.38 7.38
C LYS A 423 9.37 16.69 6.66
N ILE A 424 8.70 17.79 7.02
CA ILE A 424 8.91 19.10 6.38
C ILE A 424 10.30 19.66 6.71
N LEU A 425 10.71 19.58 7.98
CA LEU A 425 12.04 19.99 8.43
C LEU A 425 13.15 19.25 7.67
N THR A 426 13.01 17.92 7.52
CA THR A 426 13.98 17.09 6.81
C THR A 426 13.98 17.37 5.31
N GLY A 427 12.81 17.53 4.68
CA GLY A 427 12.71 17.83 3.25
C GLY A 427 13.31 19.20 2.89
N LEU A 428 13.04 20.23 3.69
CA LEU A 428 13.66 21.55 3.52
C LEU A 428 15.17 21.51 3.75
N ALA A 429 15.64 20.72 4.72
CA ALA A 429 17.07 20.56 4.96
C ALA A 429 17.77 19.85 3.80
N ASP A 430 17.19 18.78 3.24
CA ASP A 430 17.75 18.11 2.04
C ASP A 430 17.87 19.08 0.86
N LEU A 431 16.83 19.91 0.63
CA LEU A 431 16.87 20.95 -0.39
C LEU A 431 18.03 21.94 -0.14
N LEU A 432 18.16 22.45 1.09
CA LEU A 432 19.21 23.41 1.44
C LEU A 432 20.62 22.80 1.32
N LEU A 433 20.79 21.51 1.60
CA LEU A 433 22.06 20.81 1.39
C LEU A 433 22.45 20.75 -0.08
N ARG A 434 21.49 20.47 -0.98
CA ARG A 434 21.73 20.49 -2.44
C ARG A 434 22.09 21.88 -2.96
N GLU A 435 21.64 22.93 -2.27
CA GLU A 435 21.96 24.33 -2.56
C GLU A 435 23.26 24.80 -1.87
N GLY A 436 23.96 23.92 -1.15
CA GLY A 436 25.21 24.23 -0.44
C GLY A 436 25.03 24.99 0.90
N ASN A 437 23.80 25.17 1.37
CA ASN A 437 23.50 25.87 2.62
C ASN A 437 23.46 24.90 3.82
N SER A 438 24.60 24.28 4.11
CA SER A 438 24.74 23.27 5.17
C SER A 438 24.46 23.81 6.57
N GLY A 439 24.76 25.08 6.83
CA GLY A 439 24.56 25.69 8.15
C GLY A 439 23.08 25.81 8.54
N GLU A 440 22.22 26.22 7.61
CA GLU A 440 20.78 26.31 7.87
C GLU A 440 20.12 24.92 7.86
N ALA A 441 20.55 24.03 6.95
CA ALA A 441 20.10 22.64 6.94
C ALA A 441 20.35 21.94 8.27
N GLU A 442 21.54 22.16 8.88
CA GLU A 442 21.87 21.60 10.18
C GLU A 442 20.89 22.05 11.28
N LYS A 443 20.54 23.34 11.34
CA LYS A 443 19.59 23.85 12.34
C LYS A 443 18.22 23.17 12.21
N LEU A 444 17.75 22.98 10.97
CA LEU A 444 16.49 22.30 10.70
C LEU A 444 16.55 20.81 11.07
N LEU A 445 17.65 20.13 10.75
CA LEU A 445 17.82 18.71 11.09
C LEU A 445 17.96 18.49 12.60
N ARG A 446 18.60 19.40 13.33
CA ARG A 446 18.62 19.36 14.79
C ARG A 446 17.22 19.51 15.39
N ARG A 447 16.38 20.37 14.81
CA ARG A 447 14.95 20.47 15.18
C ARG A 447 14.19 19.19 14.83
N ALA A 448 14.43 18.61 13.65
CA ALA A 448 13.80 17.38 13.22
C ALA A 448 14.13 16.21 14.17
N VAL A 449 15.41 16.03 14.52
CA VAL A 449 15.87 15.00 15.48
C VAL A 449 15.36 15.28 16.88
N LYS A 450 15.18 16.54 17.28
CA LYS A 450 14.55 16.87 18.57
C LYS A 450 13.06 16.50 18.59
N ALA A 451 12.34 16.74 17.49
CA ALA A 451 10.92 16.43 17.37
C ALA A 451 10.67 14.92 17.28
N ASP A 452 11.50 14.21 16.51
CA ASP A 452 11.49 12.75 16.43
C ASP A 452 12.93 12.20 16.43
N PRO A 453 13.44 11.77 17.61
CA PRO A 453 14.79 11.22 17.76
C PRO A 453 15.03 9.91 17.02
N ARG A 454 13.99 9.28 16.46
CA ARG A 454 14.08 7.98 15.77
C ARG A 454 13.81 8.11 14.27
N PHE A 455 13.76 9.32 13.70
CA PHE A 455 13.51 9.52 12.28
C PHE A 455 14.78 9.27 11.43
N PRO A 456 14.89 8.15 10.70
CA PRO A 456 16.18 7.74 10.12
C PRO A 456 16.72 8.72 9.07
N ALA A 457 15.84 9.33 8.27
CA ALA A 457 16.26 10.29 7.24
C ALA A 457 16.89 11.56 7.84
N ALA A 458 16.35 12.08 8.95
CA ALA A 458 16.93 13.25 9.63
C ALA A 458 18.27 12.90 10.28
N LEU A 459 18.36 11.75 10.96
CA LEU A 459 19.59 11.26 11.58
C LEU A 459 20.70 11.07 10.53
N ASN A 460 20.37 10.46 9.40
CA ASN A 460 21.33 10.21 8.32
C ASN A 460 21.83 11.51 7.68
N LEU A 461 20.94 12.45 7.35
CA LEU A 461 21.36 13.75 6.79
C LEU A 461 22.18 14.58 7.79
N LEU A 462 21.81 14.58 9.07
CA LEU A 462 22.60 15.27 10.10
C LEU A 462 23.99 14.64 10.26
N ALA A 463 24.09 13.31 10.16
CA ALA A 463 25.37 12.61 10.21
C ALA A 463 26.28 12.99 9.03
N VAL A 464 25.73 13.10 7.82
CA VAL A 464 26.48 13.56 6.64
C VAL A 464 27.04 14.96 6.87
N ILE A 465 26.26 15.89 7.44
CA ILE A 465 26.74 17.23 7.80
C ILE A 465 27.88 17.14 8.82
N ARG A 466 27.71 16.37 9.91
CA ARG A 466 28.75 16.20 10.93
C ARG A 466 30.03 15.60 10.36
N GLY A 467 29.91 14.62 9.47
CA GLY A 467 31.04 14.04 8.76
C GLY A 467 31.81 15.08 7.94
N SER A 468 31.09 15.90 7.16
CA SER A 468 31.71 16.97 6.36
C SER A 468 32.41 18.07 7.20
N GLN A 469 32.02 18.21 8.47
CA GLN A 469 32.64 19.12 9.44
C GLN A 469 33.83 18.49 10.19
N GLY A 470 34.23 17.27 9.86
CA GLY A 470 35.25 16.51 10.58
C GLY A 470 34.82 15.98 11.95
N ARG A 471 33.54 16.14 12.32
CA ARG A 471 32.95 15.64 13.58
C ARG A 471 32.53 14.18 13.43
N ILE A 472 33.51 13.32 13.14
CA ILE A 472 33.28 11.94 12.70
C ILE A 472 32.60 11.09 13.79
N ASP A 473 32.97 11.26 15.06
CA ASP A 473 32.37 10.49 16.15
C ASP A 473 30.88 10.77 16.34
N GLU A 474 30.46 12.01 16.15
CA GLU A 474 29.05 12.38 16.19
C GLU A 474 28.28 11.81 14.99
N ALA A 475 28.89 11.84 13.81
CA ALA A 475 28.31 11.20 12.63
C ALA A 475 28.08 9.70 12.85
N LEU A 476 29.07 8.99 13.40
CA LEU A 476 28.94 7.58 13.76
C LEU A 476 27.83 7.34 14.78
N GLY A 477 27.70 8.18 15.80
CA GLY A 477 26.62 8.10 16.78
C GLY A 477 25.22 8.23 16.14
N LEU A 478 25.05 9.23 15.27
CA LEU A 478 23.79 9.47 14.56
C LEU A 478 23.44 8.34 13.57
N LEU A 479 24.41 7.80 12.85
CA LEU A 479 24.20 6.69 11.92
C LEU A 479 23.82 5.40 12.66
N ARG A 480 24.46 5.12 13.81
CA ARG A 480 24.07 4.00 14.67
C ARG A 480 22.66 4.19 15.24
N ALA A 481 22.28 5.40 15.66
CA ALA A 481 20.91 5.69 16.08
C ALA A 481 19.90 5.51 14.94
N SER A 482 20.26 5.90 13.71
CA SER A 482 19.44 5.64 12.52
C SER A 482 19.24 4.14 12.29
N LEU A 483 20.29 3.32 12.45
CA LEU A 483 20.23 1.86 12.31
C LEU A 483 19.47 1.18 13.46
N GLN A 484 19.52 1.73 14.68
CA GLN A 484 18.68 1.27 15.78
C GLN A 484 17.19 1.50 15.51
N ALA A 485 16.85 2.58 14.81
CA ALA A 485 15.48 2.83 14.37
C ALA A 485 15.08 1.91 13.20
N ARG A 486 15.97 1.71 12.23
CA ARG A 486 15.73 0.85 11.06
C ARG A 486 17.05 0.28 10.50
N GLN A 487 17.21 -1.04 10.60
CA GLN A 487 18.48 -1.71 10.27
C GLN A 487 18.67 -1.98 8.78
N ASP A 488 17.60 -1.97 7.99
CA ASP A 488 17.54 -2.34 6.58
C ASP A 488 17.70 -1.15 5.63
N LEU A 489 18.57 -0.19 6.01
CA LEU A 489 18.85 1.04 5.25
C LEU A 489 20.25 1.01 4.63
N PRO A 490 20.41 0.60 3.35
CA PRO A 490 21.73 0.52 2.72
C PRO A 490 22.45 1.86 2.65
N SER A 491 21.73 2.96 2.47
CA SER A 491 22.33 4.31 2.46
C SER A 491 22.96 4.68 3.80
N THR A 492 22.35 4.28 4.92
CA THR A 492 22.91 4.49 6.26
C THR A 492 24.16 3.64 6.49
N TRP A 493 24.16 2.38 6.02
CA TRP A 493 25.36 1.52 6.06
C TRP A 493 26.49 2.06 5.19
N ILE A 494 26.20 2.58 3.99
CA ILE A 494 27.18 3.27 3.14
C ILE A 494 27.77 4.47 3.89
N ASN A 495 26.94 5.35 4.46
CA ASN A 495 27.41 6.51 5.19
C ASN A 495 28.22 6.13 6.45
N LEU A 496 27.89 5.01 7.09
CA LEU A 496 28.66 4.47 8.22
C LEU A 496 30.05 4.02 7.75
N GLY A 497 30.13 3.36 6.60
CA GLY A 497 31.41 3.02 5.97
C GLY A 497 32.26 4.25 5.68
N VAL A 498 31.67 5.30 5.11
CA VAL A 498 32.36 6.56 4.80
C VAL A 498 32.90 7.21 6.07
N ALA A 499 32.10 7.26 7.12
CA ALA A 499 32.54 7.81 8.40
C ALA A 499 33.70 7.00 9.01
N TYR A 500 33.69 5.68 8.90
CA TYR A 500 34.80 4.84 9.34
C TYR A 500 36.08 5.01 8.50
N GLU A 501 35.96 5.22 7.19
CA GLU A 501 37.11 5.56 6.33
C GLU A 501 37.78 6.85 6.79
N HIS A 502 37.00 7.91 7.04
CA HIS A 502 37.52 9.17 7.56
C HIS A 502 38.19 9.03 8.93
N LYS A 503 37.79 8.02 9.72
CA LYS A 503 38.40 7.69 11.00
C LYS A 503 39.63 6.78 10.89
N GLY A 504 39.99 6.32 9.68
CA GLY A 504 41.06 5.35 9.45
C GLY A 504 40.70 3.91 9.86
N GLN A 505 39.43 3.64 10.16
CA GLN A 505 38.95 2.33 10.60
C GLN A 505 38.53 1.46 9.42
N ARG A 506 39.52 1.08 8.59
CA ARG A 506 39.32 0.39 7.30
C ARG A 506 38.46 -0.89 7.41
N GLN A 507 38.70 -1.72 8.43
CA GLN A 507 37.93 -2.96 8.61
C GLN A 507 36.44 -2.67 8.88
N ALA A 508 36.14 -1.71 9.76
CA ALA A 508 34.76 -1.33 10.05
C ALA A 508 34.05 -0.70 8.82
N ALA A 509 34.82 0.00 7.97
CA ALA A 509 34.31 0.51 6.69
C ALA A 509 33.94 -0.63 5.74
N GLU A 510 34.84 -1.61 5.58
CA GLU A 510 34.62 -2.80 4.76
C GLU A 510 33.38 -3.59 5.20
N GLU A 511 33.23 -3.83 6.51
CA GLU A 511 32.05 -4.47 7.09
C GLU A 511 30.76 -3.70 6.77
N SER A 512 30.78 -2.37 6.90
CA SER A 512 29.62 -1.51 6.62
C SER A 512 29.22 -1.56 5.14
N TYR A 513 30.19 -1.55 4.22
CA TYR A 513 29.89 -1.68 2.78
C TYR A 513 29.38 -3.07 2.41
N ARG A 514 29.91 -4.13 3.03
CA ARG A 514 29.38 -5.49 2.86
C ARG A 514 27.94 -5.60 3.34
N GLU A 515 27.58 -5.00 4.47
CA GLU A 515 26.18 -4.95 4.92
C GLU A 515 25.28 -4.21 3.94
N ALA A 516 25.72 -3.07 3.39
CA ALA A 516 24.97 -2.37 2.36
C ALA A 516 24.75 -3.24 1.09
N ILE A 517 25.75 -4.00 0.66
CA ILE A 517 25.66 -4.93 -0.49
C ILE A 517 24.77 -6.14 -0.15
N ARG A 518 24.86 -6.68 1.06
CA ARG A 518 24.00 -7.79 1.52
C ARG A 518 22.52 -7.37 1.46
N LEU A 519 22.20 -6.16 1.90
CA LEU A 519 20.85 -5.60 1.86
C LEU A 519 20.41 -5.21 0.44
N GLN A 520 21.27 -4.53 -0.32
CA GLN A 520 21.03 -4.11 -1.70
C GLN A 520 22.19 -4.54 -2.61
N PRO A 521 22.13 -5.76 -3.17
CA PRO A 521 23.24 -6.30 -3.93
C PRO A 521 23.58 -5.48 -5.16
N ASP A 522 22.61 -4.83 -5.77
CA ASP A 522 22.73 -3.94 -6.94
C ASP A 522 23.31 -2.55 -6.62
N SER A 523 23.67 -2.26 -5.35
CA SER A 523 24.25 -0.97 -4.97
C SER A 523 25.64 -0.74 -5.60
N SER A 524 25.66 0.02 -6.69
CA SER A 524 26.89 0.41 -7.37
C SER A 524 27.80 1.26 -6.49
N GLU A 525 27.23 2.12 -5.64
CA GLU A 525 28.01 2.93 -4.70
C GLU A 525 28.73 2.07 -3.67
N ALA A 526 28.02 1.16 -2.99
CA ALA A 526 28.63 0.31 -1.97
C ALA A 526 29.74 -0.56 -2.56
N ARG A 527 29.54 -1.13 -3.76
CA ARG A 527 30.57 -1.91 -4.47
C ARG A 527 31.80 -1.08 -4.83
N ARG A 528 31.61 0.14 -5.37
CA ARG A 528 32.73 1.04 -5.70
C ARG A 528 33.54 1.40 -4.46
N ARG A 529 32.88 1.72 -3.34
CA ARG A 529 33.55 2.05 -2.08
C ARG A 529 34.29 0.85 -1.49
N LEU A 530 33.66 -0.33 -1.48
CA LEU A 530 34.31 -1.57 -1.05
C LEU A 530 35.52 -1.94 -1.93
N SER A 531 35.47 -1.66 -3.23
CA SER A 531 36.60 -1.88 -4.13
C SER A 531 37.71 -0.84 -3.99
N ALA A 532 37.44 0.35 -3.46
CA ALA A 532 38.45 1.40 -3.25
C ALA A 532 39.16 1.28 -1.90
N LEU A 533 38.46 0.69 -0.92
CA LEU A 533 38.87 -0.52 -0.21
C LEU A 533 40.23 -1.09 -0.62
N HIS A 534 40.17 -2.28 -1.20
CA HIS A 534 41.29 -3.15 -1.54
C HIS A 534 42.17 -2.59 -2.64
#